data_AF-A0A1Q7GF04-F1
#
_entry.id   AF-A0A1Q7GF04-F1
#
_cell.length_a   1.000
_cell.length_b   1.000
_cell.length_c   1.000
_cell.angle_alpha   90.00
_cell.angle_beta   90.00
_cell.angle_gamma   90.00
#
_symmetry.space_group_name_H-M   'P 1'
#
loop_
_entity.id
_entity.type
_entity.pdbx_description
1 polymer ?
#
loop_
_entity_poly.entity_id
_entity_poly.type
_entity_poly.pdbx_seq_one_letter_code
_entity_poly.pdbx_strand_id
1 'polypeptide(L)' 'MFGGSHALEFISIHQHHATWGDDNGSSHLRAALLKPSLTVPFKNGQLLTGTWQQIVLIDFDTRPRRRSAIFQFIGE' A
#
# COMPACT_ATOMS: atom_id res chain seq x y z
N MET A 1 21.07 -8.79 41.66
CA MET A 1 20.40 -9.78 40.78
C MET A 1 19.51 -8.99 39.83
N PHE A 2 20.11 -8.39 38.79
CA PHE A 2 19.38 -7.69 37.74
C PHE A 2 19.00 -8.73 36.67
N GLY A 3 17.73 -8.80 36.28
CA GLY A 3 17.24 -9.75 35.28
C GLY A 3 15.86 -9.35 34.81
N GLY A 4 15.82 -8.28 34.02
CA GLY A 4 14.60 -7.62 33.54
C GLY A 4 13.79 -8.45 32.55
N SER A 5 12.48 -8.23 32.59
CA SER A 5 11.53 -8.22 31.48
C SER A 5 11.99 -8.78 30.11
N HIS A 6 12.17 -10.10 30.01
CA HIS A 6 12.25 -10.79 28.71
C HIS A 6 10.90 -10.89 27.99
N ALA A 7 9.83 -10.29 28.53
CA ALA A 7 8.47 -10.35 27.96
C ALA A 7 8.17 -9.25 26.93
N LEU A 8 9.08 -8.29 26.72
CA LEU A 8 8.83 -7.13 25.86
C LEU A 8 9.76 -7.03 24.63
N GLU A 9 10.69 -7.96 24.43
CA GLU A 9 11.49 -8.00 23.19
C GLU A 9 10.78 -8.64 21.99
N PHE A 10 9.55 -9.14 22.17
CA PHE A 10 8.63 -9.50 21.08
C PHE A 10 7.70 -8.33 20.70
N ILE A 11 8.01 -7.10 21.11
CA ILE A 11 7.38 -5.91 20.54
C ILE A 11 7.71 -5.91 19.05
N SER A 12 6.65 -6.04 18.26
CA SER A 12 6.65 -6.09 16.82
C SER A 12 7.79 -5.30 16.18
N ILE A 13 8.48 -5.94 15.23
CA ILE A 13 9.40 -5.37 14.26
C ILE A 13 8.92 -4.07 13.57
N HIS A 14 7.65 -3.68 13.72
CA HIS A 14 7.10 -2.39 13.31
C HIS A 14 6.44 -1.66 14.50
N GLN A 15 6.99 -0.50 14.89
CA GLN A 15 6.39 0.41 15.90
C GLN A 15 4.94 0.81 15.58
N HIS A 16 4.58 0.77 14.29
CA HIS A 16 3.21 0.93 13.78
C HIS A 16 2.23 -0.05 14.46
N HIS A 17 2.59 -1.34 14.55
CA HIS A 17 1.72 -2.35 15.17
C HIS A 17 1.47 -2.06 16.65
N ALA A 18 2.50 -1.62 17.38
CA ALA A 18 2.37 -1.24 18.78
C ALA A 18 1.50 0.00 18.98
N THR A 19 1.51 0.92 18.02
CA THR A 19 0.72 2.16 18.06
C THR A 19 -0.75 1.91 17.73
N TRP A 20 -1.04 1.05 16.75
CA TRP A 20 -2.39 0.89 16.18
C TRP A 20 -3.08 -0.43 16.52
N GLY A 21 -2.37 -1.38 17.16
CA GLY A 21 -2.89 -2.71 17.47
C GLY A 21 -3.21 -3.54 16.23
N ASP A 22 -2.56 -3.23 15.10
CA ASP A 22 -2.72 -3.93 13.83
C ASP A 22 -1.44 -4.71 13.45
N ASP A 23 -1.48 -5.40 12.32
CA ASP A 23 -0.38 -6.20 11.79
C ASP A 23 0.06 -5.78 10.36
N ASN A 24 -0.42 -4.63 9.86
CA ASN A 24 -0.22 -4.20 8.46
C ASN A 24 0.86 -3.12 8.25
N GLY A 25 1.73 -2.86 9.24
CA GLY A 25 2.85 -1.92 9.10
C GLY A 25 3.73 -2.14 7.86
N SER A 26 3.94 -3.40 7.42
CA SER A 26 4.68 -3.69 6.19
C SER A 26 3.94 -3.24 4.91
N SER A 27 2.60 -3.21 4.96
CA SER A 27 1.74 -2.75 3.87
C SER A 27 1.92 -1.26 3.60
N HIS A 28 2.12 -0.46 4.66
CA HIS A 28 2.41 0.97 4.54
C HIS A 28 3.72 1.23 3.80
N LEU A 29 4.78 0.48 4.10
CA LEU A 29 6.07 0.62 3.43
C LEU A 29 5.99 0.27 1.94
N ARG A 30 5.29 -0.82 1.59
CA ARG A 30 5.11 -1.24 0.19
C ARG A 30 4.26 -0.23 -0.61
N ALA A 31 3.18 0.27 -0.02
CA ALA A 31 2.33 1.28 -0.66
C ALA A 31 3.08 2.60 -0.89
N ALA A 32 3.92 3.02 0.07
CA ALA A 32 4.77 4.21 -0.09
C ALA A 32 5.81 4.03 -1.21
N LEU A 33 6.39 2.84 -1.34
CA LEU A 33 7.39 2.54 -2.37
C LEU A 33 6.80 2.55 -3.78
N LEU A 34 5.65 1.90 -3.98
CA LEU A 34 5.00 1.79 -5.30
C LEU A 34 4.19 3.03 -5.70
N LYS A 35 3.83 3.87 -4.72
CA LYS A 35 2.90 5.00 -4.81
C LYS A 35 1.44 4.57 -5.02
N PRO A 36 0.48 5.31 -4.44
CA PRO A 36 -0.95 4.97 -4.52
C PRO A 36 -1.62 5.47 -5.82
N SER A 37 -0.88 6.09 -6.73
CA SER A 37 -1.42 6.73 -7.93
C SER A 37 -0.47 6.64 -9.11
N LEU A 38 -1.02 6.69 -10.31
CA LEU A 38 -0.29 6.77 -11.57
C LEU A 38 -1.06 7.66 -12.56
N THR A 39 -0.34 8.21 -13.53
CA THR A 39 -0.92 8.98 -14.63
C THR A 39 -0.72 8.20 -15.93
N VAL A 40 -1.80 7.98 -16.69
CA VAL A 40 -1.74 7.34 -18.01
C VAL A 40 -2.22 8.31 -19.07
N PRO A 41 -1.44 8.56 -20.13
CA PRO A 41 -1.91 9.36 -21.25
C PRO A 41 -3.04 8.64 -21.98
N PHE A 42 -3.95 9.39 -22.59
CA PHE A 42 -5.05 8.85 -23.38
C PHE A 42 -5.21 9.65 -24.68
N LYS A 43 -5.76 9.01 -25.70
CA LYS A 43 -6.09 9.63 -27.00
C LYS A 43 -7.33 8.99 -27.58
N ASN A 44 -8.25 9.79 -28.14
CA ASN A 44 -9.49 9.32 -28.75
C ASN A 44 -10.31 8.39 -27.82
N GLY A 45 -10.38 8.75 -26.53
CA GLY A 45 -11.10 7.96 -25.52
C GLY A 45 -10.42 6.64 -25.11
N GLN A 46 -9.19 6.37 -25.54
CA GLN A 46 -8.45 5.15 -25.19
C GLN A 46 -7.17 5.46 -24.41
N LEU A 47 -6.90 4.66 -23.37
CA LEU A 47 -5.64 4.71 -22.62
C LEU A 47 -4.48 4.25 -23.51
N LEU A 48 -3.38 4.99 -23.48
CA LEU A 48 -2.17 4.66 -24.24
C LEU A 48 -1.24 3.78 -23.40
N THR A 49 -1.57 2.50 -23.32
CA THR A 49 -0.71 1.46 -22.71
C THR A 49 0.04 0.69 -23.78
N GLY A 50 1.30 0.34 -23.53
CA GLY A 50 2.06 -0.59 -24.37
C GLY A 50 1.49 -2.01 -24.31
N THR A 51 1.90 -2.87 -25.27
CA THR A 51 1.40 -4.24 -25.45
C THR A 51 1.39 -5.08 -24.16
N TRP A 52 2.34 -4.83 -23.26
CA TRP A 52 2.54 -5.59 -22.02
C TRP A 52 2.22 -4.80 -20.75
N GLN A 53 1.75 -3.55 -20.88
CA GLN A 53 1.39 -2.74 -19.72
C GLN A 53 -0.05 -3.04 -19.29
N GLN A 54 -0.25 -3.19 -17.98
CA GLN A 54 -1.54 -3.37 -17.36
C GLN A 54 -1.67 -2.41 -16.17
N ILE A 55 -2.84 -1.81 -16.00
CA ILE A 55 -3.16 -1.04 -14.80
C ILE A 55 -3.71 -2.02 -13.78
N VAL A 56 -2.99 -2.18 -12.68
CA VAL A 56 -3.35 -3.14 -11.62
C VAL A 56 -3.51 -2.43 -10.28
N LEU A 57 -4.49 -2.87 -9.51
CA LEU A 57 -4.62 -2.52 -8.10
C LEU A 57 -3.96 -3.63 -7.28
N ILE A 58 -2.98 -3.26 -6.46
CA ILE A 58 -2.31 -4.19 -5.54
C ILE A 58 -2.72 -3.82 -4.12
N ASP A 59 -3.38 -4.75 -3.42
CA ASP A 59 -3.73 -4.61 -2.01
C ASP A 59 -2.67 -5.30 -1.15
N PHE A 60 -1.96 -4.52 -0.33
CA PHE A 60 -0.94 -5.05 0.57
C PHE A 60 -1.44 -5.35 1.98
N ASP A 61 -2.69 -4.99 2.31
CA ASP A 61 -3.24 -5.13 3.66
C ASP A 61 -3.37 -6.61 4.03
N THR A 62 -3.27 -6.90 5.32
CA THR A 62 -3.23 -8.27 5.86
C THR A 62 -4.60 -8.94 5.92
N ARG A 63 -5.66 -8.21 5.57
CA ARG A 63 -7.04 -8.69 5.58
C ARG A 63 -7.87 -8.11 4.43
N PRO A 64 -8.93 -8.80 3.97
CA PRO A 64 -9.78 -8.29 2.90
C PRO A 64 -10.44 -6.95 3.25
N ARG A 65 -10.38 -6.01 2.30
CA ARG A 65 -11.03 -4.70 2.41
C ARG A 65 -11.77 -4.36 1.12
N ARG A 66 -12.77 -3.49 1.24
CA ARG A 66 -13.32 -2.79 0.08
C ARG A 66 -12.41 -1.62 -0.28
N ARG A 67 -11.87 -1.61 -1.50
CA ARG A 67 -11.05 -0.52 -2.04
C ARG A 67 -11.86 0.31 -3.01
N SER A 68 -11.56 1.61 -3.06
CA SER A 68 -12.12 2.53 -4.04
C SER A 68 -10.97 3.16 -4.81
N ALA A 69 -11.09 3.22 -6.13
CA ALA A 69 -10.17 3.94 -7.00
C ALA A 69 -10.86 5.19 -7.54
N ILE A 70 -10.12 6.29 -7.64
CA ILE A 70 -10.60 7.55 -8.19
C ILE A 70 -9.97 7.71 -9.57
N PHE A 71 -10.80 8.01 -10.57
CA PHE A 71 -10.37 8.29 -11.93
C PHE A 71 -10.59 9.77 -12.22
N GLN A 72 -9.52 10.47 -12.58
CA GLN A 72 -9.55 11.87 -12.97
C GLN A 72 -9.03 11.99 -14.40
N PHE A 73 -9.79 12.69 -15.24
CA PHE A 73 -9.44 12.95 -16.63
C PHE A 73 -9.21 14.45 -16.81
N ILE A 74 -8.11 14.80 -17.48
CA ILE A 74 -7.73 16.18 -17.79
C ILE A 74 -7.28 16.17 -19.25
N GLY A 75 -7.94 16.97 -20.09
CA GLY A 75 -7.69 17.03 -21.52
C GLY A 75 -8.97 17.23 -22.32
N GLU A 76 -8.82 17.17 -23.64
CA GLU A 76 -9.90 17.21 -24.65
C GLU A 76 -10.05 15.86 -25.35
#